data_AF-A0AAX0B153-F1
#
_entry.id   AF-A0AAX0B153-F1
#
_cell.length_a   1.000
_cell.length_b   1.000
_cell.length_c   1.000
_cell.angle_alpha   90.00
_cell.angle_beta   90.00
_cell.angle_gamma   90.00
#
_symmetry.space_group_name_H-M   'P 1'
#
loop_
_entity.id
_entity.type
_entity.pdbx_description
1 polymer ?
#
loop_
_entity_poly.entity_id
_entity_poly.type
_entity_poly.pdbx_seq_one_letter_code
_entity_poly.pdbx_strand_id
1 'polypeptide(L)' 'MNGWVQKYKESPEAPFPGSGHLKPEDERMRKLEKEIRDLKEENEILKKAAAYFAKNQK' A
#
# COMPACT_ATOMS: atom_id res chain seq x y z
N MET A 1 30.78 7.50 12.24
CA MET A 1 29.90 6.51 12.88
C MET A 1 28.79 7.22 13.69
N ASN A 2 27.97 8.10 13.08
CA ASN A 2 26.98 8.94 13.83
C ASN A 2 25.60 9.06 13.15
N GLY A 3 25.32 8.32 12.06
CA GLY A 3 24.12 8.54 11.24
C GLY A 3 22.78 8.27 11.95
N TRP A 4 22.77 7.37 12.94
CA TRP A 4 21.55 7.06 13.71
C TRP A 4 21.18 8.18 14.70
N VAL A 5 22.17 8.88 15.27
CA VAL A 5 21.96 10.00 16.20
C VAL A 5 21.35 11.20 15.47
N GLN A 6 21.78 11.45 14.22
CA GLN A 6 21.22 12.52 13.40
C GLN A 6 19.77 12.22 13.00
N LYS A 7 19.49 10.99 12.56
CA LYS A 7 18.13 10.53 12.25
C LYS A 7 17.18 10.59 13.46
N TYR A 8 17.69 10.28 14.65
CA TYR A 8 16.93 10.42 15.90
C TYR A 8 16.57 11.89 16.20
N LYS A 9 17.50 12.83 15.98
CA LYS A 9 17.24 14.27 16.17
C LYS A 9 16.25 14.83 15.13
N GLU A 10 16.29 14.32 13.90
CA GLU A 10 15.41 14.77 12.80
C GLU A 10 14.00 14.19 12.89
N SER A 11 13.80 13.03 13.51
CA SER A 11 12.48 12.41 13.70
C SER A 11 12.41 11.67 15.04
N PRO A 12 12.30 12.40 16.17
CA PRO A 12 12.27 11.80 17.50
C PRO A 12 11.02 10.92 17.73
N GLU A 13 9.95 11.12 16.95
CA GLU A 13 8.71 10.33 17.04
C GLU A 13 8.78 9.00 16.28
N ALA A 14 9.66 8.88 15.27
CA ALA A 14 9.86 7.64 14.50
C ALA A 14 11.34 7.43 14.13
N PRO A 15 12.24 7.31 15.13
CA PRO A 15 13.68 7.36 14.90
C PRO A 15 14.28 6.10 14.26
N PHE A 16 13.54 4.99 14.23
CA PHE A 16 14.00 3.71 13.71
C PHE A 16 13.02 3.10 12.71
N PRO A 17 13.07 3.49 11.42
CA PRO A 17 12.41 2.74 10.36
C PRO A 17 13.12 1.40 10.18
N GLY A 18 12.65 0.36 10.88
CA GLY A 18 13.30 -0.95 10.90
C GLY A 18 12.85 -1.89 12.03
N SER A 19 12.23 -1.38 13.09
CA SER A 19 11.64 -2.20 14.17
C SER A 19 10.20 -2.66 13.89
N GLY A 20 9.73 -2.51 12.64
CA GLY A 20 8.37 -2.89 12.22
C GLY A 20 7.37 -1.73 12.20
N HIS A 21 7.70 -0.56 12.75
CA HIS A 21 6.90 0.66 12.60
C HIS A 21 7.46 1.52 11.46
N LEU A 22 6.63 1.76 10.46
CA LEU A 22 6.87 2.71 9.36
C LEU A 22 6.55 4.12 9.87
N LYS A 23 7.10 5.16 9.23
CA LYS A 23 6.64 6.52 9.51
C LYS A 23 5.15 6.62 9.18
N PRO A 24 4.35 7.45 9.89
CA PRO A 24 2.92 7.56 9.62
C PRO A 24 2.59 7.86 8.15
N GLU A 25 3.44 8.62 7.45
CA GLU A 25 3.33 8.92 6.02
C GLU A 25 3.54 7.66 5.17
N ASP A 26 4.55 6.86 5.50
CA ASP A 26 4.87 5.61 4.79
C ASP A 26 3.79 4.54 5.06
N GLU A 27 3.19 4.51 6.25
CA GLU A 27 2.05 3.63 6.54
C GLU A 27 0.82 3.98 5.70
N ARG A 28 0.52 5.28 5.56
CA ARG A 28 -0.59 5.75 4.72
C ARG A 28 -0.34 5.38 3.26
N MET A 29 0.88 5.60 2.77
CA MET A 29 1.26 5.23 1.41
C MET A 29 1.08 3.73 1.17
N ARG A 30 1.57 2.88 2.08
CA ARG A 30 1.42 1.42 1.99
C ARG A 30 -0.05 0.98 2.02
N LYS A 31 -0.88 1.61 2.85
CA LYS A 31 -2.33 1.34 2.89
C LYS A 31 -2.99 1.68 1.55
N LEU A 32 -2.68 2.84 0.99
CA LEU A 32 -3.20 3.29 -0.31
C LEU A 32 -2.74 2.37 -1.45
N GLU A 33 -1.47 1.97 -1.48
CA GLU A 33 -0.96 1.03 -2.48
C GLU A 33 -1.67 -0.32 -2.42
N LYS A 34 -1.93 -0.82 -1.20
CA LYS A 34 -2.70 -2.06 -0.99
C LYS A 34 -4.13 -1.90 -1.51
N GLU A 35 -4.81 -0.82 -1.13
CA GLU A 35 -6.19 -0.54 -1.57
C GLU A 35 -6.28 -0.44 -3.10
N ILE A 36 -5.35 0.26 -3.75
CA ILE A 36 -5.28 0.35 -5.20
C ILE A 36 -5.11 -1.03 -5.84
N ARG A 37 -4.27 -1.89 -5.27
CA ARG A 37 -4.07 -3.24 -5.78
C ARG A 37 -5.34 -4.08 -5.66
N ASP A 38 -5.96 -4.06 -4.49
CA ASP A 38 -7.15 -4.85 -4.20
C ASP A 38 -8.32 -4.39 -5.12
N LEU A 39 -8.51 -3.07 -5.28
CA LEU A 39 -9.51 -2.50 -6.19
C LEU A 39 -9.26 -2.85 -7.66
N LYS A 40 -7.99 -2.86 -8.10
CA LYS A 40 -7.65 -3.27 -9.47
C LYS A 40 -7.98 -4.74 -9.72
N GLU A 41 -7.70 -5.61 -8.77
CA GLU A 41 -8.03 -7.03 -8.86
C GLU A 41 -9.54 -7.25 -8.94
N GLU A 42 -10.32 -6.61 -8.05
CA GLU A 42 -11.78 -6.67 -8.09
C GLU A 42 -12.35 -6.18 -9.42
N ASN A 43 -11.83 -5.06 -9.94
CA ASN A 43 -12.26 -4.52 -11.22
C ASN A 43 -12.02 -5.49 -12.38
N GLU A 44 -10.87 -6.17 -12.41
CA GLU A 44 -10.56 -7.17 -13.43
C GLU A 44 -11.43 -8.42 -13.32
N ILE A 45 -11.76 -8.87 -12.11
CA ILE A 45 -12.70 -9.97 -11.88
C ILE A 45 -14.08 -9.59 -12.42
N LEU A 46 -14.57 -8.39 -12.09
CA LEU A 46 -15.88 -7.91 -12.55
C LEU A 46 -15.95 -7.77 -14.07
N LYS A 47 -14.89 -7.25 -14.72
CA LYS A 47 -14.80 -7.20 -16.18
C LYS A 47 -14.87 -8.58 -16.82
N LYS A 48 -14.13 -9.56 -16.29
CA LYS A 48 -14.15 -10.94 -16.78
C LYS A 48 -15.52 -11.57 -16.62
N ALA A 49 -16.16 -11.36 -15.46
CA ALA A 49 -17.52 -11.83 -15.20
C ALA A 49 -18.52 -11.21 -16.19
N ALA A 50 -18.50 -9.88 -16.35
CA ALA A 50 -19.37 -9.18 -17.30
C ALA A 50 -19.19 -9.69 -18.74
N ALA A 51 -17.94 -9.90 -19.17
CA ALA A 51 -17.63 -10.44 -20.49
C ALA A 51 -18.13 -11.89 -20.66
N TYR A 52 -18.03 -12.73 -19.63
CA TYR A 52 -18.57 -14.10 -19.64
C TYR A 52 -20.09 -14.09 -19.77
N PHE A 53 -20.79 -13.30 -18.95
CA PHE A 53 -22.25 -13.23 -19.00
C PHE A 53 -22.77 -12.65 -20.32
N ALA A 54 -22.13 -11.61 -20.85
CA ALA A 54 -22.50 -11.04 -22.15
C ALA A 54 -22.36 -12.04 -23.31
N LYS A 55 -21.36 -12.93 -23.26
CA LYS A 55 -21.18 -13.99 -24.27
C LYS A 55 -22.27 -15.08 -24.21
N ASN A 56 -22.81 -15.34 -23.02
CA ASN A 56 -23.81 -16.39 -22.79
C ASN A 56 -25.27 -15.89 -22.92
N GLN A 57 -25.50 -14.62 -23.29
CA GLN A 57 -26.82 -14.06 -23.57
C GLN A 57 -27.25 -14.20 -25.05
N LYS A 58 -26.58 -15.05 -25.83
CA LYS A 58 -26.97 -15.42 -27.20
C LYS A 58 -27.69 -16.76 -27.23
#